data_AF-A0A7X8ID12-F1
#
_entry.id   AF-A0A7X8ID12-F1
#
_cell.length_a   1.000
_cell.length_b   1.000
_cell.length_c   1.000
_cell.angle_alpha   90.00
_cell.angle_beta   90.00
_cell.angle_gamma   90.00
#
_symmetry.space_group_name_H-M   'P 1'
#
loop_
_entity.id
_entity.type
_entity.pdbx_description
1 polymer ?
#
loop_
_entity_poly.entity_id
_entity_poly.type
_entity_poly.pdbx_seq_one_letter_code
_entity_poly.pdbx_strand_id
1 'polypeptide(L)'
;MAYQKVTHTSWFSRIGRSFGGVLTGLILIVLASWLLYWNEGRTVKTGGAIGEAQMLTVRMKDISKVDSSFDGKLVHASGRAETEKILQDLSFGVEKQAI
;
A
#
# COMPACT_ATOMS: atom_id res chain seq x y z
N MET A 1 17.52 -67.76 11.88
CA MET A 1 18.77 -67.00 11.67
C MET A 1 18.37 -65.53 11.52
N ALA A 2 18.81 -64.65 12.42
CA ALA A 2 18.44 -63.23 12.36
C ALA A 2 19.36 -62.50 11.37
N TYR A 3 18.77 -61.89 10.34
CA TYR A 3 19.47 -61.05 9.37
C TYR A 3 19.57 -59.63 9.92
N GLN A 4 20.79 -59.09 10.03
CA GLN A 4 21.03 -57.71 10.45
C GLN A 4 21.68 -56.93 9.30
N LYS A 5 20.98 -55.90 8.80
CA LYS A 5 21.45 -55.01 7.74
C LYS A 5 22.21 -53.83 8.33
N VAL A 6 23.54 -53.87 8.30
CA VAL A 6 24.38 -52.75 8.74
C VAL A 6 24.60 -51.80 7.55
N THR A 7 24.05 -50.59 7.65
CA THR A 7 24.23 -49.55 6.60
C THR A 7 25.40 -48.66 6.98
N HIS A 8 26.56 -48.86 6.36
CA HIS A 8 27.71 -47.99 6.52
C HIS A 8 27.49 -46.70 5.72
N THR A 9 27.00 -45.65 6.38
CA THR A 9 26.96 -44.31 5.78
C THR A 9 28.36 -43.69 5.92
N SER A 10 29.01 -43.39 4.79
CA SER A 10 30.32 -42.75 4.82
C SER A 10 30.19 -41.33 5.37
N TRP A 11 31.18 -40.88 6.14
CA TRP A 11 31.22 -39.52 6.71
C TRP A 11 31.05 -38.44 5.63
N PHE A 12 31.61 -38.68 4.44
CA PHE A 12 31.49 -37.81 3.27
C PHE A 12 30.05 -37.69 2.75
N SER A 13 29.26 -38.77 2.76
CA SER A 13 27.84 -38.74 2.36
C SER A 13 26.98 -37.90 3.32
N ARG A 14 27.31 -37.89 4.62
CA ARG A 14 26.62 -37.03 5.60
C ARG A 14 26.97 -35.57 5.40
N ILE A 15 28.24 -35.25 5.17
CA ILE A 15 28.71 -33.89 4.91
C ILE A 15 28.11 -33.34 3.61
N GLY A 16 28.12 -34.12 2.52
CA GLY A 16 27.53 -33.71 1.24
C GLY A 16 26.02 -33.42 1.35
N ARG A 17 25.28 -34.18 2.17
CA ARG A 17 23.86 -33.91 2.42
C ARG A 17 23.64 -32.62 3.22
N SER A 18 24.51 -32.31 4.17
CA SER A 18 24.48 -31.05 4.93
C SER A 18 24.75 -29.83 4.03
N PHE A 19 25.68 -29.92 3.09
CA PHE A 19 25.95 -28.84 2.13
C PHE A 19 24.75 -28.52 1.23
N GLY A 20 23.98 -29.54 0.82
CA GLY A 20 22.73 -29.33 0.08
C GLY A 20 21.70 -28.54 0.89
N GLY A 21 21.60 -28.82 2.20
CA GLY A 21 20.75 -28.06 3.12
C GLY A 21 21.19 -26.60 3.27
N VAL A 22 22.49 -26.33 3.34
CA VAL A 22 23.04 -24.97 3.43
C VAL A 22 22.73 -24.16 2.18
N LEU A 23 22.96 -24.71 0.98
CA LEU A 23 22.66 -24.00 -0.27
C LEU A 23 21.16 -23.70 -0.40
N THR A 24 20.32 -24.65 -0.03
CA THR A 24 18.85 -24.48 -0.02
C THR A 24 18.46 -23.37 0.97
N GLY A 25 19.04 -23.36 2.16
CA GLY A 25 18.82 -22.31 3.16
C GLY A 25 19.19 -20.92 2.65
N LEU A 26 20.34 -20.78 1.97
CA LEU A 26 20.76 -19.51 1.38
C LEU A 26 19.78 -19.02 0.31
N ILE A 27 19.31 -19.91 -0.56
CA ILE A 27 18.30 -19.57 -1.57
C ILE A 27 17.00 -19.10 -0.90
N LEU A 28 16.55 -19.81 0.14
CA LEU A 28 15.34 -19.42 0.89
C LEU A 28 15.46 -18.05 1.54
N ILE A 29 16.63 -17.70 2.09
CA ILE A 29 16.87 -16.37 2.67
C ILE A 29 16.70 -15.28 1.60
N VAL A 30 17.33 -15.44 0.43
CA VAL A 30 17.22 -14.46 -0.67
C VAL A 30 15.78 -14.32 -1.14
N LEU A 31 15.07 -15.43 -1.33
CA LEU A 31 13.66 -15.42 -1.75
C LEU A 31 12.74 -14.78 -0.70
N ALA A 32 12.97 -15.06 0.59
CA ALA A 32 12.21 -14.45 1.67
C ALA A 32 12.43 -12.94 1.73
N SER A 33 13.68 -12.47 1.64
CA SER A 33 14.00 -11.04 1.59
C SER A 33 13.35 -10.35 0.38
N TRP A 34 13.37 -10.99 -0.79
CA TRP A 34 12.69 -10.46 -1.98
C TRP A 34 11.17 -10.36 -1.80
N LEU A 35 10.53 -11.40 -1.25
CA LEU A 35 9.08 -11.40 -0.99
C LEU A 35 8.67 -10.32 0.01
N LEU A 36 9.44 -10.14 1.09
CA LEU A 36 9.22 -9.05 2.04
C LEU A 36 9.36 -7.69 1.37
N TYR A 37 10.42 -7.48 0.59
CA TYR A 37 10.62 -6.24 -0.15
C TYR A 37 9.45 -5.95 -1.12
N TRP A 38 8.97 -6.96 -1.85
CA TRP A 38 7.80 -6.79 -2.72
C TRP A 38 6.55 -6.41 -1.90
N ASN A 39 6.31 -7.10 -0.78
CA ASN A 39 5.16 -6.81 0.07
C ASN A 39 5.21 -5.38 0.67
N GLU A 40 6.37 -4.96 1.16
CA GLU A 40 6.59 -3.66 1.79
C GLU A 40 6.71 -2.51 0.78
N GLY A 41 7.09 -2.81 -0.46
CA GLY A 41 7.31 -1.81 -1.51
C GLY A 41 6.06 -0.98 -1.85
N ARG A 42 4.85 -1.49 -1.59
CA ARG A 42 3.62 -0.68 -1.74
C ARG A 42 3.55 0.46 -0.73
N THR A 43 3.90 0.21 0.52
CA THR A 43 3.84 1.20 1.60
C THR A 43 4.85 2.34 1.37
N VAL A 44 6.06 2.00 0.92
CA VAL A 44 7.11 2.98 0.63
C VAL A 44 6.70 3.89 -0.55
N LYS A 45 6.16 3.30 -1.62
CA LYS A 45 5.70 4.06 -2.79
C LYS A 45 4.57 5.02 -2.44
N THR A 46 3.57 4.53 -1.70
CA THR A 46 2.42 5.37 -1.29
C THR A 46 2.85 6.47 -0.32
N GLY A 47 3.71 6.16 0.66
CA GLY A 47 4.22 7.15 1.60
C GLY A 47 5.02 8.26 0.90
N GLY A 48 5.88 7.89 -0.05
CA GLY A 48 6.63 8.85 -0.87
C GLY A 48 5.71 9.74 -1.70
N ALA A 49 4.72 9.15 -2.38
CA ALA A 49 3.76 9.90 -3.19
C ALA A 49 2.91 10.87 -2.34
N ILE A 50 2.50 10.49 -1.13
CA ILE A 50 1.78 11.38 -0.21
C ILE A 50 2.68 12.53 0.26
N GLY A 51 3.94 12.25 0.60
CA GLY A 51 4.89 13.29 1.00
C GLY A 51 5.17 14.28 -0.14
N GLU A 52 5.37 13.78 -1.35
CA GLU A 52 5.51 14.61 -2.56
C GLU A 52 4.26 15.46 -2.80
N ALA A 53 3.08 14.84 -2.73
CA ALA A 53 1.80 15.52 -2.83
C ALA A 53 1.69 16.65 -1.80
N GLN A 54 2.04 16.41 -0.53
CA GLN A 54 2.01 17.44 0.52
C GLN A 54 2.95 18.63 0.21
N MET A 55 4.12 18.37 -0.36
CA MET A 55 5.08 19.44 -0.69
C MET A 55 4.67 20.26 -1.93
N LEU A 56 4.06 19.61 -2.93
CA LEU A 56 3.67 20.25 -4.19
C LEU A 56 2.25 20.84 -4.18
N THR A 57 1.43 20.50 -3.18
CA THR A 57 0.04 20.96 -3.11
C THR A 57 -0.03 22.47 -2.98
N VAL A 58 -0.80 23.11 -3.84
CA VAL A 58 -1.09 24.54 -3.77
C VAL A 58 -2.48 24.76 -3.19
N ARG A 59 -2.59 25.66 -2.21
CA ARG A 59 -3.89 26.07 -1.67
C ARG A 59 -4.61 27.01 -2.63
N MET A 60 -5.78 26.60 -3.09
CA MET A 60 -6.67 27.44 -3.87
C MET A 60 -7.42 28.39 -2.94
N LYS A 61 -7.26 29.70 -3.15
CA LYS A 61 -7.84 30.74 -2.29
C LYS A 61 -9.31 31.03 -2.62
N ASP A 62 -9.67 30.94 -3.90
CA ASP A 62 -11.02 31.16 -4.39
C ASP A 62 -11.47 29.92 -5.14
N ILE A 63 -12.64 29.40 -4.75
CA ILE A 63 -13.27 28.21 -5.33
C ILE A 63 -14.42 28.56 -6.26
N SER A 64 -14.77 29.84 -6.35
CA SER A 64 -15.96 30.33 -7.05
C SER A 64 -15.74 30.41 -8.56
N LYS A 65 -14.49 30.36 -9.01
CA LYS A 65 -14.11 30.50 -10.42
C LYS A 65 -13.03 29.50 -10.78
N VAL A 66 -13.05 29.05 -12.04
CA VAL A 66 -11.97 28.25 -12.61
C VAL A 66 -10.81 29.18 -12.94
N ASP A 67 -9.63 28.88 -12.40
CA ASP A 67 -8.39 29.61 -12.66
C ASP A 67 -7.38 28.68 -13.34
N SER A 68 -7.06 28.97 -14.61
CA SER A 68 -6.10 28.22 -15.42
C SER A 68 -4.67 28.26 -14.87
N SER A 69 -4.36 29.14 -13.91
CA SER A 69 -3.04 29.20 -13.26
C SER A 69 -2.72 27.95 -12.43
N PHE A 70 -3.72 27.12 -12.13
CA PHE A 70 -3.60 25.86 -11.40
C PHE A 70 -3.52 24.62 -12.31
N ASP A 71 -3.59 24.78 -13.62
CA ASP A 71 -3.55 23.64 -14.55
C ASP A 71 -2.26 22.82 -14.38
N GLY A 72 -2.43 21.50 -14.25
CA GLY A 72 -1.34 20.55 -14.02
C GLY A 72 -0.74 20.56 -12.60
N LYS A 73 -1.28 21.35 -11.67
CA LYS A 73 -0.84 21.38 -10.26
C LYS A 73 -1.76 20.57 -9.37
N LEU A 74 -1.19 19.98 -8.33
CA LEU A 74 -1.99 19.41 -7.25
C LEU A 74 -2.55 20.55 -6.39
N VAL A 75 -3.88 20.60 -6.24
CA VAL A 75 -4.55 21.68 -5.51
C VAL A 75 -5.37 21.17 -4.33
N HIS A 76 -5.33 21.93 -3.24
CA HIS A 76 -6.23 21.77 -2.09
C HIS A 76 -7.18 22.97 -2.06
N ALA A 77 -8.48 22.68 -2.01
CA ALA A 77 -9.54 23.67 -1.94
C ALA A 77 -10.44 23.38 -0.73
N SER A 78 -11.00 24.43 -0.14
CA SER A 78 -11.93 24.33 0.98
C SER A 78 -13.00 25.38 0.83
N GLY A 79 -14.26 25.01 1.05
CA GLY A 79 -15.40 25.93 1.00
C GLY A 79 -16.53 25.49 1.90
N ARG A 80 -17.45 26.41 2.17
CA ARG A 80 -18.73 26.08 2.82
C ARG A 80 -19.63 25.41 1.78
N ALA A 81 -20.22 24.28 2.15
CA ALA A 81 -21.25 23.65 1.36
C ALA A 81 -22.56 24.39 1.61
N GLU A 82 -22.89 25.33 0.73
CA GLU A 82 -24.12 26.11 0.78
C GLU A 82 -24.96 25.79 -0.46
N THR A 83 -26.28 25.79 -0.30
CA THR A 83 -27.20 25.60 -1.42
C THR A 83 -28.43 26.47 -1.25
N GLU A 84 -28.96 26.92 -2.38
CA GLU A 84 -30.19 27.70 -2.44
C GLU A 84 -31.43 26.78 -2.45
N LYS A 85 -31.23 25.46 -2.48
CA LYS A 85 -32.33 24.50 -2.56
C LYS A 85 -33.07 24.40 -1.22
N ILE A 86 -34.38 24.59 -1.26
CA ILE A 86 -35.27 24.35 -0.12
C ILE A 86 -35.83 22.93 -0.24
N LEU A 87 -35.77 22.16 0.84
CA LEU A 87 -36.48 20.91 1.01
C LEU A 87 -37.86 21.21 1.59
N GLN A 88 -38.89 20.74 0.90
CA GLN A 88 -40.28 20.93 1.30
C GLN A 88 -40.92 19.56 1.55
N ASP A 89 -41.59 19.44 2.70
CA ASP A 89 -42.47 18.33 3.01
C ASP A 89 -43.93 18.79 2.84
N LEU A 90 -44.56 18.35 1.76
CA LEU A 90 -45.95 18.71 1.42
C LEU A 90 -46.98 18.06 2.34
N SER A 91 -46.65 16.96 3.02
CA SER A 91 -47.57 16.27 3.93
C SER A 91 -47.65 16.97 5.28
N PHE A 92 -46.56 17.56 5.74
CA PHE A 92 -46.49 18.27 7.03
C PHE A 92 -46.43 19.80 6.90
N GLY A 93 -46.31 20.34 5.67
CA GLY A 93 -46.23 21.78 5.43
C GLY A 93 -44.95 22.43 5.96
N VAL A 94 -43.85 21.66 6.03
CA VAL A 94 -42.57 22.10 6.61
C VAL A 94 -41.56 22.36 5.50
N GLU A 95 -40.79 23.44 5.64
CA GLU A 95 -39.70 23.79 4.73
C GLU A 95 -38.39 24.00 5.49
N LYS A 96 -37.29 23.56 4.89
CA LYS A 96 -35.94 23.78 5.42
C LYS A 96 -34.93 23.92 4.28
N GLN A 97 -33.98 24.83 4.42
CA GLN A 97 -32.85 24.91 3.51
C GLN A 97 -32.06 23.60 3.53
N ALA A 98 -31.74 23.08 2.34
CA ALA A 98 -30.87 21.93 2.24
C ALA A 98 -29.47 22.34 2.70
N ILE A 99 -28.82 21.47 3.49
CA ILE A 99 -27.44 21.59 4.00
C ILE A 99 -27.23 22.72 5.02
#